data_AF-A0A0R3CWB8-F1
#
_entry.id   AF-A0A0R3CWB8-F1
#
_cell.length_a   1.000
_cell.length_b   1.000
_cell.length_c   1.000
_cell.angle_alpha   90.00
_cell.angle_beta   90.00
_cell.angle_gamma   90.00
#
_symmetry.space_group_name_H-M   'P 1'
#
loop_
_entity.id
_entity.type
_entity.pdbx_description
1 polymer ?
#
loop_
_entity_poly.entity_id
_entity_poly.type
_entity_poly.pdbx_seq_one_letter_code
_entity_poly.pdbx_strand_id
1 'polypeptide(L)'
;MKPVQRNELTHAVPLDGRGRRTNRTLLSIRARGTLLRMAAAYFPASSERETARRLHAALSRFHGGRWRRDRTLAVCPPQYLGSVQQIFFAIFTMHDHVPSDRVVRQALAQARR
;
A
#
# COMPACT_ATOMS: atom_id res chain seq x y z
N MET A 1 20.15 11.46 -54.58
CA MET A 1 19.44 12.09 -53.45
C MET A 1 18.20 11.25 -53.14
N LYS A 2 18.13 10.62 -51.96
CA LYS A 2 16.94 9.86 -51.52
C LYS A 2 16.06 10.78 -50.66
N PRO A 3 14.73 10.82 -50.83
CA PRO A 3 13.87 11.59 -49.95
C PRO A 3 13.84 10.93 -48.56
N VAL A 4 14.15 11.71 -47.53
CA VAL A 4 14.04 11.30 -46.13
C VAL A 4 12.55 11.14 -45.81
N GLN A 5 12.13 9.91 -45.47
CA GLN A 5 10.76 9.64 -45.05
C GLN A 5 10.47 10.34 -43.74
N ARG A 6 9.45 11.19 -43.78
CA ARG A 6 8.86 11.96 -42.69
C ARG A 6 7.99 11.01 -41.84
N ASN A 7 8.61 10.16 -41.02
CA ASN A 7 7.88 9.16 -40.23
C ASN A 7 8.34 9.05 -38.77
N GLU A 8 8.73 10.16 -38.15
CA GLU A 8 9.09 10.21 -36.72
C GLU A 8 8.26 11.22 -35.92
N LEU A 9 6.94 11.29 -36.16
CA LEU A 9 6.04 12.14 -35.36
C LEU A 9 4.75 11.44 -34.91
N THR A 10 4.72 10.11 -34.84
CA THR A 10 3.45 9.37 -34.61
C THR A 10 3.21 8.90 -33.16
N HIS A 11 4.11 9.17 -32.20
CA HIS A 11 3.93 8.70 -30.82
C HIS A 11 4.16 9.74 -29.72
N ALA A 12 3.88 11.01 -29.97
CA ALA A 12 3.62 11.95 -28.88
C ALA A 12 2.19 11.74 -28.37
N VAL A 13 1.96 10.72 -27.53
CA VAL A 13 0.69 10.58 -26.81
C VAL A 13 0.60 11.74 -25.81
N PRO A 14 -0.43 12.60 -25.86
CA PRO A 14 -0.62 13.60 -24.84
C PRO A 14 -0.84 12.89 -23.49
N LEU A 15 0.05 13.13 -22.52
CA LEU A 15 -0.10 12.69 -21.13
C LEU A 15 -1.18 13.53 -20.44
N ASP A 16 -2.39 13.55 -20.98
CA ASP A 16 -3.58 13.98 -20.24
C ASP A 16 -4.03 12.84 -19.31
N GLY A 17 -3.11 12.41 -18.43
CA GLY A 17 -3.29 11.38 -17.42
C GLY A 17 -4.13 11.81 -16.22
N ARG A 18 -4.87 12.93 -16.34
CA ARG A 18 -5.74 13.43 -15.27
C ARG A 18 -6.89 12.43 -15.05
N GLY A 19 -7.03 11.94 -13.82
CA GLY A 19 -8.11 11.04 -13.42
C GLY A 19 -7.89 9.54 -13.68
N ARG A 20 -6.82 9.12 -14.37
CA ARG A 20 -6.51 7.70 -14.60
C ARG A 20 -5.41 7.22 -13.67
N ARG A 21 -5.62 6.06 -13.03
CA ARG A 21 -4.57 5.41 -12.22
C ARG A 21 -3.52 4.81 -13.14
N THR A 22 -2.26 5.16 -12.92
CA THR A 22 -1.13 4.54 -13.61
C THR A 22 -0.92 3.10 -13.14
N ASN A 23 -0.23 2.28 -13.93
CA ASN A 23 0.13 0.91 -13.55
C ASN A 23 0.91 0.87 -12.22
N ARG A 24 1.81 1.83 -12.00
CA ARG A 24 2.54 1.99 -10.73
C ARG A 24 1.59 2.17 -9.55
N THR A 25 0.60 3.06 -9.68
CA THR A 25 -0.40 3.29 -8.63
C THR A 25 -1.24 2.04 -8.36
N LEU A 26 -1.63 1.30 -9.40
CA LEU A 26 -2.39 0.06 -9.24
C LEU A 26 -1.58 -1.03 -8.52
N LEU A 27 -0.28 -1.16 -8.84
CA LEU A 27 0.62 -2.10 -8.16
C LEU A 27 0.78 -1.75 -6.67
N SER A 28 0.99 -0.47 -6.34
CA SER A 28 1.07 -0.02 -4.93
C SER A 28 -0.23 -0.31 -4.17
N ILE A 29 -1.39 -0.06 -4.79
CA ILE A 29 -2.70 -0.38 -4.18
C ILE A 29 -2.83 -1.88 -3.90
N ARG A 30 -2.45 -2.74 -4.86
CA ARG A 30 -2.51 -4.19 -4.71
C ARG A 30 -1.55 -4.70 -3.63
N ALA A 31 -0.32 -4.21 -3.63
CA ALA A 31 0.70 -4.56 -2.64
C ALA A 31 0.23 -4.19 -1.21
N ARG A 32 -0.28 -2.98 -1.02
CA ARG A 32 -0.88 -2.55 0.26
C ARG A 32 -2.06 -3.42 0.65
N GLY A 33 -2.94 -3.75 -0.29
CA GLY A 33 -4.08 -4.64 -0.04
C GLY A 33 -3.66 -6.01 0.48
N THR A 34 -2.63 -6.61 -0.12
CA THR A 34 -2.06 -7.89 0.34
C THR A 34 -1.48 -7.78 1.74
N LEU A 35 -0.70 -6.74 2.03
CA LEU A 35 -0.12 -6.55 3.36
C LEU A 35 -1.18 -6.29 4.44
N LEU A 36 -2.25 -5.55 4.12
CA LEU A 36 -3.38 -5.36 5.04
C LEU A 36 -4.09 -6.68 5.36
N ARG A 37 -4.26 -7.56 4.37
CA ARG A 37 -4.83 -8.90 4.59
C ARG A 37 -3.92 -9.78 5.44
N MET A 38 -2.61 -9.77 5.19
CA MET A 38 -1.64 -10.49 6.00
C MET A 38 -1.63 -9.97 7.45
N ALA A 39 -1.67 -8.65 7.64
CA ALA A 39 -1.73 -8.05 8.97
C ALA A 39 -3.04 -8.42 9.71
N ALA A 40 -4.17 -8.51 8.99
CA ALA A 40 -5.45 -8.87 9.59
C ALA A 40 -5.48 -10.26 10.21
N ALA A 41 -4.65 -11.20 9.73
CA ALA A 41 -4.52 -12.52 10.33
C ALA A 41 -4.07 -12.49 11.81
N TYR A 42 -3.39 -11.41 12.23
CA TYR A 42 -2.97 -11.20 13.63
C TYR A 42 -4.08 -10.62 14.53
N PHE A 43 -5.23 -10.26 13.96
CA PHE A 43 -6.36 -9.66 14.69
C PHE A 43 -7.65 -10.47 14.47
N PRO A 44 -7.69 -11.75 14.88
CA PRO A 44 -8.90 -12.55 14.77
C PRO A 44 -10.05 -11.91 15.54
N ALA A 45 -11.22 -11.85 14.90
CA ALA A 45 -12.44 -11.37 15.50
C ALA A 45 -13.65 -12.07 14.86
N SER A 46 -14.80 -11.98 15.51
CA SER A 46 -16.06 -12.56 15.04
C SER A 46 -16.64 -11.86 13.79
N SER A 47 -16.15 -10.66 13.44
CA SER A 47 -16.58 -9.94 12.25
C SER A 47 -15.43 -9.19 11.59
N GLU A 48 -15.50 -9.03 10.26
CA GLU A 48 -14.54 -8.24 9.49
C GLU A 48 -14.48 -6.78 9.93
N ARG A 49 -15.62 -6.21 10.32
CA ARG A 49 -15.69 -4.84 10.81
C ARG A 49 -14.87 -4.68 12.09
N GLU A 50 -14.94 -5.66 12.97
CA GLU A 50 -14.16 -5.66 14.20
C GLU A 50 -12.67 -5.92 13.93
N THR A 51 -12.33 -6.86 13.04
CA THR A 51 -10.94 -7.07 12.60
C THR A 51 -10.35 -5.80 11.98
N ALA A 52 -11.09 -5.12 11.10
CA ALA A 52 -10.66 -3.86 10.50
C ALA A 52 -10.45 -2.77 11.55
N ARG A 53 -11.37 -2.63 12.51
CA ARG A 53 -11.26 -1.66 13.61
C ARG A 53 -10.00 -1.91 14.45
N ARG A 54 -9.76 -3.16 14.86
CA ARG A 54 -8.58 -3.56 15.64
C ARG A 54 -7.28 -3.31 14.88
N LEU A 55 -7.24 -3.71 13.61
CA LEU A 55 -6.10 -3.47 12.73
C LEU A 55 -5.83 -1.97 12.55
N HIS A 56 -6.86 -1.18 12.29
CA HIS A 56 -6.73 0.28 12.12
C HIS A 56 -6.22 0.96 13.40
N ALA A 57 -6.71 0.55 14.58
CA ALA A 57 -6.22 1.05 15.85
C ALA A 57 -4.74 0.69 16.08
N ALA A 58 -4.34 -0.55 15.75
CA ALA A 58 -2.96 -0.99 15.86
C ALA A 58 -2.02 -0.22 14.91
N LEU A 59 -2.43 -0.03 13.65
CA LEU A 59 -1.70 0.79 12.67
C LEU A 59 -1.53 2.22 13.15
N SER A 60 -2.60 2.83 13.66
CA SER A 60 -2.57 4.19 14.22
C SER A 60 -1.59 4.32 15.38
N ARG A 61 -1.60 3.34 16.30
CA ARG A 61 -0.67 3.31 17.45
C ARG A 61 0.78 3.12 17.00
N PHE A 62 1.04 2.23 16.06
CA PHE A 62 2.39 2.01 15.53
C PHE A 62 2.91 3.27 14.81
N HIS A 63 2.08 3.88 13.96
CA HIS A 63 2.39 5.11 13.23
C HIS A 63 2.70 6.28 14.18
N GLY A 64 1.90 6.46 15.23
CA GLY A 64 2.11 7.52 16.22
C GLY A 64 3.32 7.30 17.14
N GLY A 65 3.79 6.05 17.25
CA GLY A 65 4.89 5.66 18.14
C GLY A 65 6.16 5.28 17.40
N ARG A 66 6.40 3.96 17.27
CA ARG A 66 7.65 3.38 16.74
C ARG A 66 8.00 3.90 15.35
N TRP A 67 7.02 4.02 14.47
CA TRP A 67 7.23 4.46 13.10
C TRP A 67 7.92 5.83 13.00
N ARG A 68 7.60 6.79 13.87
CA ARG A 68 8.24 8.12 13.84
C ARG A 68 9.76 8.06 14.02
N ARG A 69 10.24 7.05 14.76
CA ARG A 69 11.67 6.81 15.00
C ARG A 69 12.29 6.00 13.87
N ASP A 70 11.55 5.04 13.34
CA ASP A 70 12.08 4.05 12.40
C ASP A 70 11.89 4.43 10.92
N ARG A 71 11.13 5.49 10.60
CA ARG A 71 10.78 5.87 9.22
C ARG A 71 11.97 6.16 8.30
N THR A 72 13.14 6.49 8.86
CA THR A 72 14.36 6.76 8.10
C THR A 72 15.17 5.50 7.81
N LEU A 73 14.82 4.37 8.40
CA LEU A 73 15.53 3.12 8.20
C LEU A 73 15.19 2.54 6.83
N ALA A 74 16.23 2.21 6.06
CA ALA A 74 16.07 1.61 4.73
C ALA A 74 15.58 0.15 4.81
N VAL A 75 15.86 -0.53 5.92
CA VAL A 75 15.55 -1.94 6.14
C VAL A 75 14.73 -2.10 7.40
N CYS A 76 13.86 -3.11 7.41
CA CYS A 76 13.03 -3.44 8.57
C CYS A 76 13.92 -3.77 9.78
N PRO A 77 13.69 -3.15 10.96
CA PRO A 77 14.44 -3.45 12.16
C PRO A 77 14.39 -4.94 12.55
N PRO A 78 15.51 -5.54 12.99
CA PRO A 78 15.58 -6.97 13.33
C PRO A 78 14.53 -7.42 14.35
N GLN A 79 14.19 -6.56 15.31
CA GLN A 79 13.20 -6.83 16.36
C GLN A 79 11.75 -6.96 15.84
N TYR A 80 11.47 -6.56 14.59
CA TYR A 80 10.13 -6.69 14.00
C TYR A 80 9.96 -7.98 13.20
N LEU A 81 11.05 -8.65 12.84
CA LEU A 81 11.03 -9.84 12.00
C LEU A 81 10.14 -10.93 12.60
N GLY A 82 9.30 -11.53 11.76
CA GLY A 82 8.35 -12.58 12.16
C GLY A 82 7.13 -12.06 12.94
N SER A 83 6.97 -10.75 13.10
CA SER A 83 5.84 -10.16 13.82
C SER A 83 4.97 -9.30 12.90
N VAL A 84 3.76 -8.95 13.38
CA VAL A 84 2.88 -8.00 12.70
C VAL A 84 3.53 -6.64 12.47
N GLN A 85 4.52 -6.26 13.27
CA GLN A 85 5.23 -4.99 13.14
C GLN A 85 6.10 -4.94 11.89
N GLN A 86 6.61 -6.08 11.41
CA GLN A 86 7.30 -6.16 10.11
C GLN A 86 6.35 -5.78 8.97
N ILE A 87 5.10 -6.24 9.06
CA ILE A 87 4.06 -5.92 8.07
C ILE A 87 3.69 -4.43 8.15
N PHE A 88 3.54 -3.89 9.37
CA PHE A 88 3.28 -2.45 9.56
C PHE A 88 4.41 -1.59 9.00
N PHE A 89 5.67 -1.96 9.27
CA PHE A 89 6.83 -1.29 8.70
C PHE A 89 6.76 -1.27 7.18
N ALA A 90 6.53 -2.42 6.53
CA ALA A 90 6.40 -2.51 5.08
C ALA A 90 5.26 -1.64 4.52
N ILE A 91 4.11 -1.60 5.20
CA ILE A 91 2.98 -0.74 4.82
C ILE A 91 3.40 0.74 4.83
N PHE A 92 4.05 1.18 5.90
CA PHE A 92 4.41 2.59 6.07
C PHE A 92 5.61 3.02 5.24
N THR A 93 6.54 2.11 4.92
CA THR A 93 7.62 2.38 3.96
C THR A 93 7.09 2.68 2.55
N MET A 94 5.99 2.03 2.13
CA MET A 94 5.34 2.35 0.85
C MET A 94 4.50 3.64 0.93
N HIS A 95 3.84 3.87 2.08
CA HIS A 95 2.92 4.97 2.29
C HIS A 95 3.01 5.50 3.72
N ASP A 96 3.65 6.65 3.90
CA ASP A 96 3.83 7.32 5.20
C ASP A 96 2.53 8.00 5.69
N HIS A 97 1.43 7.25 5.72
CA HIS A 97 0.16 7.66 6.31
C HIS A 97 -0.67 6.45 6.70
N VAL A 98 -1.46 6.60 7.78
CA VAL A 98 -2.40 5.55 8.21
C VAL A 98 -3.50 5.39 7.14
N PRO A 99 -3.69 4.18 6.59
CA PRO A 99 -4.80 3.93 5.67
C PRO A 99 -6.12 4.12 6.40
N SER A 100 -7.08 4.80 5.78
CA SER A 100 -8.38 5.02 6.40
C SER A 100 -9.11 3.70 6.68
N ASP A 101 -9.99 3.70 7.68
CA ASP A 101 -10.85 2.56 8.02
C ASP A 101 -11.56 1.97 6.79
N ARG A 102 -12.05 2.84 5.88
CA ARG A 102 -12.67 2.43 4.62
C ARG A 102 -11.72 1.61 3.74
N VAL A 103 -10.45 2.03 3.61
CA VAL A 103 -9.45 1.32 2.81
C VAL A 103 -9.12 -0.03 3.43
N VAL A 104 -8.99 -0.08 4.76
CA VAL A 104 -8.76 -1.34 5.49
C VAL A 104 -9.92 -2.31 5.23
N ARG A 105 -11.17 -1.88 5.42
CA ARG A 105 -12.35 -2.72 5.14
C ARG A 105 -12.42 -3.19 3.69
N GLN A 106 -12.14 -2.32 2.72
CA GLN A 106 -12.12 -2.71 1.31
C GLN A 106 -11.06 -3.79 1.01
N ALA A 107 -9.88 -3.69 1.62
CA ALA A 107 -8.83 -4.69 1.44
C ALA A 107 -9.22 -6.06 2.01
N LEU A 108 -9.92 -6.10 3.14
CA LEU A 108 -10.42 -7.33 3.76
C LEU A 108 -11.58 -7.96 2.97
N ALA A 109 -12.53 -7.16 2.50
CA ALA A 109 -13.65 -7.66 1.70
C ALA A 109 -13.18 -8.32 0.39
N GLN A 110 -12.05 -7.86 -0.18
CA GLN A 110 -11.45 -8.48 -1.37
C GLN A 110 -10.81 -9.85 -1.09
N ALA A 111 -10.56 -10.23 0.16
CA ALA A 111 -10.01 -11.55 0.49
C ALA A 111 -11.00 -12.71 0.28
N ARG A 112 -12.29 -12.40 0.13
CA ARG A 112 -13.39 -13.38 0.01
C ARG A 112 -13.82 -13.67 -1.43
N ARG A 113 -13.23 -12.98 -2.41
CA ARG A 113 -13.48 -13.21 -3.84
C ARG A 113 -12.36 -14.05 -4.42
#